data_AF-A0AB39VFH3-F1
#
_entry.id   AF-A0AB39VFH3-F1
#
_cell.length_a   1.000
_cell.length_b   1.000
_cell.length_c   1.000
_cell.angle_alpha   90.00
_cell.angle_beta   90.00
_cell.angle_gamma   90.00
#
_symmetry.space_group_name_H-M   'P 1'
#
loop_
_entity.id
_entity.type
_entity.pdbx_description
1 polymer ?
#
loop_
_entity_poly.entity_id
_entity_poly.type
_entity_poly.pdbx_seq_one_letter_code
_entity_poly.pdbx_strand_id
1 'polypeptide(L)'
;MVQENFKKVEKANWLKIIFNSAKFLISLLILNIGVVLLFAVEISRNFYVSTVVIFVVLLIILGIVDFFVFSYYKKKYPNIYFYDDSFSVGKNEKNYYKNLQYFLSKEVYMVGNTFTAIFFKSNEGKWEKINAGGYRKDAFDLFQEDFVKQNYPSALEKIENGGSEEFPFRKSHRLSFSLFSDKKQIENFDNLKKIKVSKENITFDDEIYNWEEYIIGVADGVIFVKDLNNNIILAFGNEMEIFCENLLVFLIKELNKN
;
A
#
# COMPACT_ATOMS: atom_id res chain seq x y z
N MET A 1 20.05 17.48 18.70
CA MET A 1 19.25 16.52 17.94
C MET A 1 17.88 17.14 17.73
N VAL A 2 17.58 17.57 16.52
CA VAL A 2 16.22 18.00 16.17
C VAL A 2 15.37 16.73 16.22
N GLN A 3 14.33 16.74 17.04
CA GLN A 3 13.38 15.64 17.12
C GLN A 3 12.63 15.61 15.78
N GLU A 4 13.01 14.70 14.88
CA GLU A 4 12.28 14.55 13.62
C GLU A 4 10.84 14.17 13.95
N ASN A 5 9.90 15.02 13.55
CA ASN A 5 8.49 14.69 13.63
C ASN A 5 8.21 13.57 12.63
N PHE A 6 7.85 12.39 13.13
CA PHE A 6 7.46 11.26 12.30
C PHE A 6 6.10 10.75 12.75
N LYS A 7 5.29 10.29 11.78
CA LYS A 7 4.04 9.59 12.07
C LYS A 7 4.20 8.11 11.79
N LYS A 8 3.97 7.29 12.81
CA LYS A 8 3.92 5.84 12.63
C LYS A 8 2.59 5.43 12.01
N VAL A 9 2.67 4.64 10.95
CA VAL A 9 1.50 4.12 10.25
C VAL A 9 0.77 3.08 11.09
N GLU A 10 -0.54 3.25 11.23
CA GLU A 10 -1.38 2.39 12.04
C GLU A 10 -1.81 1.11 11.30
N LYS A 11 -1.66 -0.03 11.98
CA LYS A 11 -2.11 -1.33 11.48
C LYS A 11 -3.63 -1.49 11.66
N ALA A 12 -4.23 -2.27 10.77
CA ALA A 12 -5.65 -2.62 10.83
C ALA A 12 -5.99 -3.38 12.12
N ASN A 13 -7.23 -3.23 12.60
CA ASN A 13 -7.67 -3.83 13.86
C ASN A 13 -7.61 -5.36 13.84
N TRP A 14 -7.89 -6.02 12.71
CA TRP A 14 -7.81 -7.48 12.59
C TRP A 14 -6.39 -8.01 12.84
N LEU A 15 -5.34 -7.29 12.42
CA LEU A 15 -3.96 -7.65 12.74
C LEU A 15 -3.64 -7.47 14.22
N LYS A 16 -4.23 -6.46 14.88
CA LYS A 16 -4.10 -6.31 16.34
C LYS A 16 -4.73 -7.51 17.06
N ILE A 17 -5.86 -8.02 16.58
CA ILE A 17 -6.49 -9.24 17.11
C ILE A 17 -5.55 -10.44 16.96
N ILE A 18 -4.98 -10.68 15.78
CA ILE A 18 -4.01 -11.77 15.55
C ILE A 18 -2.79 -11.64 16.47
N PHE A 19 -2.26 -10.42 16.65
CA PHE A 19 -1.11 -10.22 17.52
C PHE A 19 -1.45 -10.39 19.01
N ASN A 20 -2.68 -10.09 19.42
CA ASN A 20 -3.13 -10.29 20.78
C ASN A 20 -3.50 -11.75 21.07
N SER A 21 -4.07 -12.49 20.11
CA SER A 21 -4.36 -13.92 20.26
C SER A 21 -3.08 -14.73 20.48
N ALA A 22 -2.02 -14.43 19.72
CA ALA A 22 -0.71 -15.05 19.90
C ALA A 22 -0.15 -14.84 21.33
N LYS A 23 -0.28 -13.62 21.88
CA LYS A 23 0.14 -13.33 23.25
C LYS A 23 -0.70 -14.08 24.28
N PHE A 24 -2.01 -14.14 24.08
CA PHE A 24 -2.93 -14.85 24.96
C PHE A 24 -2.60 -16.35 25.01
N LEU A 25 -2.34 -16.97 23.86
CA LEU A 25 -2.03 -18.40 23.78
C LEU A 25 -0.67 -18.73 24.41
N ILE A 26 0.34 -17.84 24.27
CA ILE A 26 1.60 -17.97 25.01
C ILE A 26 1.36 -17.88 26.53
N SER A 27 0.55 -16.92 26.98
CA SER A 27 0.22 -16.77 28.41
C SER A 27 -0.51 -18.00 28.97
N LEU A 28 -1.44 -18.56 28.19
CA LEU A 28 -2.18 -19.77 28.55
C LEU A 28 -1.25 -20.98 28.65
N LEU A 29 -0.26 -21.08 27.77
CA LEU A 29 0.73 -22.15 27.77
C LEU A 29 1.64 -22.07 29.02
N ILE A 30 2.12 -20.88 29.38
CA ILE A 30 2.93 -20.66 30.60
C ILE A 30 2.12 -21.00 31.86
N LEU A 31 0.87 -20.55 31.94
CA LEU A 31 0.00 -20.82 33.09
C LEU A 31 -0.25 -22.33 33.25
N ASN A 32 -0.54 -23.04 32.16
CA ASN A 32 -0.78 -24.49 32.22
C ASN A 32 0.48 -25.27 32.62
N ILE A 33 1.66 -24.90 32.11
CA ILE A 33 2.93 -25.52 32.56
C ILE A 33 3.12 -25.31 34.07
N GLY A 34 2.85 -24.09 34.57
CA GLY A 34 2.91 -23.79 36.00
C GLY A 34 1.95 -24.64 36.85
N VAL A 35 0.70 -24.79 36.42
CA VAL A 35 -0.29 -25.64 37.09
C VAL A 35 0.15 -27.10 37.08
N VAL A 36 0.61 -27.63 35.95
CA VAL A 36 1.11 -29.02 35.87
C VAL A 36 2.29 -29.24 36.81
N LEU A 37 3.25 -28.31 36.88
CA LEU A 37 4.38 -28.41 37.79
C LEU A 37 3.96 -28.37 39.27
N LEU A 38 2.95 -27.57 39.62
CA LEU A 38 2.42 -27.47 40.99
C LEU A 38 1.68 -28.74 41.43
N PHE A 39 0.94 -29.39 40.51
CA PHE A 39 0.13 -30.57 40.82
C PHE A 39 0.81 -31.91 40.49
N ALA A 40 1.98 -31.90 39.84
CA ALA A 40 2.78 -33.10 39.57
C ALA A 40 3.24 -33.82 40.85
N VAL A 41 3.21 -33.15 42.00
CA VAL A 41 3.65 -33.70 43.30
C VAL A 41 2.59 -34.63 43.93
N GLU A 42 1.30 -34.55 43.54
CA GLU A 42 0.22 -35.13 44.36
C GLU A 42 -0.80 -36.04 43.63
N ILE A 43 -0.73 -36.24 42.31
CA ILE A 43 -1.86 -36.84 41.56
C ILE A 43 -1.57 -38.26 41.01
N SER A 44 -2.49 -39.17 41.33
CA SER A 44 -2.49 -40.60 40.98
C SER A 44 -2.37 -40.92 39.47
N ARG A 45 -1.77 -42.08 39.18
CA ARG A 45 -0.71 -42.24 38.18
C ARG A 45 -1.07 -42.32 36.69
N ASN A 46 -2.31 -42.58 36.26
CA ASN A 46 -2.52 -43.01 34.84
C ASN A 46 -3.57 -42.27 33.99
N PHE A 47 -4.72 -41.82 34.51
CA PHE A 47 -5.79 -41.25 33.66
C PHE A 47 -5.70 -39.72 33.51
N TYR A 48 -5.35 -39.01 34.59
CA TYR A 48 -5.18 -37.55 34.59
C TYR A 48 -3.91 -37.15 33.82
N VAL A 49 -2.83 -37.94 33.95
CA VAL A 49 -1.55 -37.72 33.26
C VAL A 49 -1.73 -37.74 31.73
N SER A 50 -2.49 -38.70 31.18
CA SER A 50 -2.69 -38.79 29.73
C SER A 50 -3.49 -37.60 29.16
N THR A 51 -4.58 -37.20 29.83
CA THR A 51 -5.41 -36.07 29.39
C THR A 51 -4.65 -34.73 29.48
N VAL A 52 -3.92 -34.52 30.57
CA VAL A 52 -3.08 -33.32 30.77
C VAL A 52 -1.96 -33.27 29.73
N VAL A 53 -1.29 -34.39 29.46
CA VAL A 53 -0.23 -34.46 28.43
C VAL A 53 -0.79 -34.17 27.04
N ILE A 54 -1.94 -34.74 26.67
CA ILE A 54 -2.60 -34.44 25.38
C ILE A 54 -2.95 -32.95 25.28
N PHE A 55 -3.51 -32.37 26.34
CA PHE A 55 -3.85 -30.95 26.37
C PHE A 55 -2.61 -30.04 26.23
N VAL A 56 -1.52 -30.37 26.92
CA VAL A 56 -0.23 -29.67 26.80
C VAL A 56 0.31 -29.77 25.37
N VAL A 57 0.27 -30.95 24.76
CA VAL A 57 0.72 -31.15 23.37
C VAL A 57 -0.11 -30.32 22.40
N LEU A 58 -1.44 -30.29 22.55
CA LEU A 58 -2.33 -29.45 21.72
C LEU A 58 -2.02 -27.96 21.88
N LEU A 59 -1.77 -27.48 23.10
CA LEU A 59 -1.38 -26.11 23.35
C LEU A 59 -0.02 -25.77 22.71
N ILE A 60 0.94 -26.69 22.74
CA ILE A 60 2.23 -26.51 22.05
C ILE A 60 2.03 -26.39 20.54
N ILE A 61 1.21 -27.26 19.93
CA ILE A 61 0.90 -27.20 18.50
C ILE A 61 0.24 -25.86 18.15
N LEU A 62 -0.76 -25.42 18.92
CA LEU A 62 -1.42 -24.13 18.72
C LEU A 62 -0.41 -22.98 18.84
N GLY A 63 0.42 -22.97 19.89
CA GLY A 63 1.46 -21.96 20.08
C GLY A 63 2.46 -21.90 18.92
N ILE A 64 2.85 -23.04 18.35
CA ILE A 64 3.71 -23.11 17.16
C ILE A 64 2.99 -22.51 15.95
N VAL A 65 1.74 -22.88 15.71
CA VAL A 65 0.92 -22.35 14.60
C VAL A 65 0.78 -20.83 14.72
N ASP A 66 0.43 -20.33 15.90
CA ASP A 66 0.32 -18.88 16.14
C ASP A 66 1.65 -18.16 15.97
N PHE A 67 2.77 -18.77 16.39
CA PHE A 67 4.09 -18.19 16.18
C PHE A 67 4.41 -18.04 14.69
N PHE A 68 4.09 -19.04 13.87
CA PHE A 68 4.27 -18.96 12.41
C PHE A 68 3.34 -17.92 11.78
N VAL A 69 2.06 -17.88 12.18
CA VAL A 69 1.08 -16.89 11.72
C VAL A 69 1.53 -15.48 12.10
N PHE A 70 1.93 -15.27 13.35
CA PHE A 70 2.46 -14.01 13.87
C PHE A 70 3.69 -13.56 13.07
N SER A 71 4.66 -14.47 12.87
CA SER A 71 5.90 -14.18 12.17
C SER A 71 5.66 -13.83 10.70
N TYR A 72 4.76 -14.58 10.04
CA TYR A 72 4.33 -14.31 8.67
C TYR A 72 3.74 -12.91 8.55
N TYR A 73 2.77 -12.54 9.40
CA TYR A 73 2.12 -11.24 9.34
C TYR A 73 3.02 -10.08 9.79
N LYS A 74 3.94 -10.30 10.72
CA LYS A 74 4.96 -9.32 11.11
C LYS A 74 5.91 -9.00 9.96
N LYS A 75 6.29 -10.00 9.15
CA LYS A 75 7.10 -9.82 7.96
C LYS A 75 6.31 -9.19 6.80
N LYS A 76 5.06 -9.62 6.60
CA LYS A 76 4.18 -9.13 5.53
C LYS A 76 3.77 -7.66 5.71
N TYR A 77 3.60 -7.23 6.96
CA TYR A 77 3.19 -5.89 7.35
C TYR A 77 4.21 -5.28 8.33
N PRO A 78 5.37 -4.82 7.84
CA PRO A 78 6.36 -4.13 8.67
C PRO A 78 5.80 -2.83 9.28
N ASN A 79 6.50 -2.24 10.25
CA ASN A 79 6.14 -0.87 10.67
C ASN A 79 6.51 0.10 9.55
N ILE A 80 5.71 1.14 9.34
CA ILE A 80 6.02 2.19 8.38
C ILE A 80 6.02 3.51 9.14
N TYR A 81 6.91 4.42 8.76
CA TYR A 81 7.02 5.74 9.34
C TYR A 81 7.05 6.78 8.22
N PHE A 82 6.20 7.80 8.34
CA PHE A 82 6.19 8.94 7.42
C PHE A 82 6.89 10.13 8.06
N TYR A 83 7.66 10.81 7.24
CA TYR A 83 8.35 12.07 7.47
C TYR A 83 7.91 13.04 6.37
N ASP A 84 8.14 14.34 6.57
CA ASP A 84 7.69 15.37 5.63
C ASP A 84 8.30 15.22 4.21
N ASP A 85 9.49 14.64 4.09
CA ASP A 85 10.25 14.50 2.84
C ASP A 85 10.47 13.05 2.39
N SER A 86 10.08 12.09 3.22
CA SER A 86 10.45 10.68 3.05
C SER A 86 9.58 9.73 3.86
N PHE A 87 9.73 8.43 3.60
CA PHE A 87 9.16 7.37 4.43
C PHE A 87 10.15 6.24 4.67
N SER A 88 9.96 5.48 5.74
CA SER A 88 10.75 4.28 6.03
C SER A 88 9.87 3.06 6.25
N VAL A 89 10.37 1.91 5.80
CA VAL A 89 9.69 0.61 5.94
C VAL A 89 10.54 -0.29 6.83
N GLY A 90 10.01 -0.66 8.00
CA GLY A 90 10.70 -1.46 9.00
C GLY A 90 11.76 -0.67 9.76
N LYS A 91 13.01 -1.11 9.71
CA LYS A 91 14.17 -0.43 10.29
C LYS A 91 15.13 0.10 9.19
N ASN A 92 14.61 0.27 7.97
CA ASN A 92 15.41 0.54 6.78
C ASN A 92 15.64 2.05 6.55
N GLU A 93 16.47 2.31 5.55
CA GLU A 93 16.78 3.60 4.95
C GLU A 93 15.53 4.42 4.59
N LYS A 94 15.69 5.75 4.60
CA LYS A 94 14.65 6.69 4.17
C LYS A 94 14.50 6.62 2.66
N ASN A 95 13.26 6.48 2.21
CA ASN A 95 12.85 6.60 0.82
C ASN A 95 12.30 8.01 0.62
N TYR A 96 13.08 8.87 -0.04
CA TYR A 96 12.67 10.25 -0.30
C TYR A 96 11.53 10.30 -1.31
N TYR A 97 10.59 11.22 -1.11
CA TYR A 97 9.49 11.42 -2.06
C TYR A 97 9.97 12.01 -3.38
N LYS A 98 11.04 12.81 -3.36
CA LYS A 98 11.64 13.39 -4.55
C LYS A 98 12.16 12.28 -5.46
N ASN A 99 11.78 12.31 -6.74
CA ASN A 99 12.12 11.31 -7.76
C ASN A 99 11.63 9.88 -7.47
N LEU A 100 10.74 9.70 -6.49
CA LEU A 100 10.14 8.39 -6.22
C LEU A 100 9.17 8.05 -7.35
N GLN A 101 9.36 6.87 -7.95
CA GLN A 101 8.37 6.29 -8.84
C GLN A 101 7.54 5.31 -8.05
N TYR A 102 6.22 5.40 -8.14
CA TYR A 102 5.35 4.44 -7.49
C TYR A 102 4.00 4.33 -8.20
N PHE A 103 3.30 3.23 -7.99
CA PHE A 103 1.90 3.07 -8.38
C PHE A 103 1.15 2.25 -7.32
N LEU A 104 -0.16 2.48 -7.27
CA LEU A 104 -1.07 1.78 -6.36
C LEU A 104 -1.72 0.62 -7.09
N SER A 105 -1.65 -0.58 -6.52
CA SER A 105 -2.29 -1.74 -7.12
C SER A 105 -3.77 -1.81 -6.73
N LYS A 106 -4.63 -1.61 -7.73
CA LYS A 106 -6.09 -1.59 -7.59
C LYS A 106 -6.63 -3.00 -7.86
N GLU A 107 -6.61 -3.89 -6.87
CA GLU A 107 -7.36 -5.16 -6.96
C GLU A 107 -8.83 -4.93 -6.62
N VAL A 108 -9.72 -5.55 -7.40
CA VAL A 108 -11.19 -5.34 -7.37
C VAL A 108 -11.87 -5.89 -6.10
N TYR A 109 -11.15 -6.59 -5.24
CA TYR A 109 -11.74 -7.26 -4.09
C TYR A 109 -10.87 -7.05 -2.87
N MET A 110 -11.16 -6.07 -2.01
CA MET A 110 -11.05 -6.24 -0.54
C MET A 110 -11.85 -5.16 0.22
N VAL A 111 -12.47 -5.62 1.31
CA VAL A 111 -12.99 -4.80 2.40
C VAL A 111 -11.80 -4.21 3.16
N GLY A 112 -11.28 -3.05 2.75
CA GLY A 112 -10.07 -2.48 3.33
C GLY A 112 -9.63 -1.14 2.71
N ASN A 113 -8.33 -0.98 2.49
CA ASN A 113 -7.74 0.12 1.72
C ASN A 113 -8.32 0.16 0.28
N THR A 114 -8.29 1.32 -0.36
CA THR A 114 -8.72 1.47 -1.77
C THR A 114 -7.77 0.76 -2.77
N PHE A 115 -6.64 0.26 -2.28
CA PHE A 115 -5.62 -0.49 -3.03
C PHE A 115 -5.03 -1.61 -2.17
N THR A 116 -4.43 -2.63 -2.79
CA THR A 116 -3.87 -3.81 -2.09
C THR A 116 -2.38 -3.73 -1.82
N ALA A 117 -1.65 -2.98 -2.64
CA ALA A 117 -0.22 -2.80 -2.48
C ALA A 117 0.25 -1.46 -3.06
N ILE A 118 1.37 -0.97 -2.53
CA ILE A 118 2.17 0.11 -3.12
C ILE A 118 3.42 -0.53 -3.69
N PHE A 119 3.63 -0.36 -4.99
CA PHE A 119 4.89 -0.68 -5.63
C PHE A 119 5.66 0.62 -5.79
N PHE A 120 6.90 0.65 -5.32
CA PHE A 120 7.71 1.86 -5.36
C PHE A 120 9.16 1.56 -5.73
N LYS A 121 9.82 2.56 -6.29
CA LYS A 121 11.24 2.55 -6.62
C LYS A 121 11.82 3.92 -6.27
N SER A 122 12.76 3.92 -5.33
CA SER A 122 13.53 5.10 -4.96
C SER A 122 14.70 5.24 -5.93
N ASN A 123 14.73 6.33 -6.72
CA ASN A 123 15.80 6.63 -7.69
C ASN A 123 16.12 5.44 -8.65
N GLU A 124 17.40 5.09 -8.81
CA GLU A 124 17.89 3.94 -9.59
C GLU A 124 17.78 2.59 -8.84
N GLY A 125 17.07 2.56 -7.71
CA GLY A 125 16.90 1.39 -6.87
C GLY A 125 16.10 0.25 -7.52
N LYS A 126 15.93 -0.83 -6.76
CA LYS A 126 15.04 -1.94 -7.16
C LYS A 126 13.61 -1.59 -6.79
N TRP A 127 12.67 -2.14 -7.55
CA TRP A 127 11.26 -2.08 -7.18
C TRP A 127 11.01 -2.86 -5.88
N GLU A 128 10.29 -2.22 -4.97
CA GLU A 128 9.88 -2.74 -3.68
C GLU A 128 8.35 -2.71 -3.55
N LYS A 129 7.83 -3.49 -2.61
CA LYS A 129 6.39 -3.66 -2.40
C LYS A 129 6.01 -3.50 -0.93
N ILE A 130 5.01 -2.68 -0.67
CA ILE A 130 4.31 -2.60 0.62
C ILE A 130 2.91 -3.19 0.44
N ASN A 131 2.56 -4.20 1.24
CA ASN A 131 1.20 -4.75 1.24
C ASN A 131 0.27 -3.84 2.06
N ALA A 132 -0.72 -3.21 1.43
CA ALA A 132 -1.59 -2.22 2.07
C ALA A 132 -2.71 -2.81 2.93
N GLY A 133 -3.13 -4.06 2.66
CA GLY A 133 -4.28 -4.68 3.34
C GLY A 133 -4.14 -4.89 4.86
N GLY A 134 -2.94 -4.74 5.40
CA GLY A 134 -2.67 -4.82 6.85
C GLY A 134 -2.69 -3.49 7.59
N TYR A 135 -2.96 -2.39 6.89
CA TYR A 135 -3.00 -1.05 7.48
C TYR A 135 -4.43 -0.50 7.46
N ARG A 136 -4.69 0.56 8.23
CA ARG A 136 -5.99 1.24 8.17
C ARG A 136 -6.27 1.81 6.77
N LYS A 137 -7.54 2.07 6.46
CA LYS A 137 -7.99 2.57 5.15
C LYS A 137 -7.44 3.98 4.81
N ASP A 138 -7.17 4.78 5.82
CA ASP A 138 -6.61 6.14 5.75
C ASP A 138 -5.09 6.17 6.01
N ALA A 139 -4.46 4.99 6.10
CA ALA A 139 -3.10 4.86 6.60
C ALA A 139 -2.03 5.44 5.65
N PHE A 140 -2.37 5.66 4.39
CA PHE A 140 -1.45 6.13 3.34
C PHE A 140 -1.87 7.49 2.75
N ASP A 141 -2.83 8.19 3.36
CA ASP A 141 -3.27 9.51 2.88
C ASP A 141 -2.11 10.51 2.97
N LEU A 142 -1.40 10.52 4.10
CA LEU A 142 -0.22 11.36 4.30
C LEU A 142 0.91 11.06 3.30
N PHE A 143 1.13 9.79 2.97
CA PHE A 143 2.12 9.43 1.95
C PHE A 143 1.76 10.06 0.60
N GLN A 144 0.48 10.04 0.22
CA GLN A 144 0.02 10.65 -1.02
C GLN A 144 0.09 12.18 -0.96
N GLU A 145 -0.28 12.79 0.17
CA GLU A 145 -0.24 14.24 0.37
C GLU A 145 1.20 14.78 0.35
N ASP A 146 2.09 14.20 1.15
CA ASP A 146 3.49 14.63 1.24
C ASP A 146 4.23 14.40 -0.08
N PHE A 147 3.93 13.31 -0.79
CA PHE A 147 4.48 13.08 -2.12
C PHE A 147 4.13 14.21 -3.10
N VAL A 148 2.86 14.65 -3.14
CA VAL A 148 2.45 15.77 -3.99
C VAL A 148 3.18 17.04 -3.56
N LYS A 149 3.20 17.33 -2.27
CA LYS A 149 3.85 18.53 -1.72
C LYS A 149 5.32 18.64 -2.12
N GLN A 150 6.05 17.52 -2.15
CA GLN A 150 7.47 17.51 -2.50
C GLN A 150 7.73 17.59 -4.02
N ASN A 151 6.83 17.09 -4.87
CA ASN A 151 7.07 16.97 -6.31
C ASN A 151 6.30 17.98 -7.17
N TYR A 152 5.21 18.56 -6.66
CA TYR A 152 4.37 19.51 -7.38
C TYR A 152 5.14 20.77 -7.85
N PRO A 153 5.93 21.47 -7.01
CA PRO A 153 6.61 22.69 -7.44
C PRO A 153 7.51 22.46 -8.66
N SER A 154 8.28 21.37 -8.67
CA SER A 154 9.14 21.02 -9.80
C SER A 154 8.36 20.60 -11.05
N ALA A 155 7.24 19.89 -10.88
CA ALA A 155 6.39 19.50 -12.00
C ALA A 155 5.73 20.73 -12.65
N LEU A 156 5.25 21.67 -11.82
CA LEU A 156 4.65 22.91 -12.30
C LEU A 156 5.67 23.78 -13.02
N GLU A 157 6.86 24.00 -12.44
CA GLU A 157 7.93 24.79 -13.06
C GLU A 157 8.31 24.22 -14.45
N LYS A 158 8.40 22.89 -14.57
CA LYS A 158 8.66 22.22 -15.85
C LYS A 158 7.57 22.50 -16.88
N ILE A 159 6.30 22.45 -16.48
CA ILE A 159 5.15 22.70 -17.35
C ILE A 159 5.09 24.18 -17.76
N GLU A 160 5.30 25.10 -16.83
CA GLU A 160 5.29 26.54 -17.10
C GLU A 160 6.39 26.96 -18.09
N ASN A 161 7.54 26.30 -18.03
CA ASN A 161 8.65 26.45 -18.96
C ASN A 161 8.43 25.77 -20.33
N GLY A 162 7.22 25.30 -20.63
CA GLY A 162 6.85 24.68 -21.90
C GLY A 162 7.16 23.18 -22.01
N GLY A 163 7.56 22.55 -20.90
CA GLY A 163 7.72 21.10 -20.81
C GLY A 163 6.39 20.37 -20.55
N SER A 164 6.48 19.06 -20.37
CA SER A 164 5.36 18.22 -19.93
C SER A 164 5.78 17.24 -18.84
N GLU A 165 4.85 16.92 -17.95
CA GLU A 165 5.03 15.85 -16.96
C GLU A 165 4.38 14.56 -17.45
N GLU A 166 5.11 13.44 -17.33
CA GLU A 166 4.72 12.16 -17.91
C GLU A 166 4.35 11.16 -16.82
N PHE A 167 3.18 10.54 -16.96
CA PHE A 167 2.65 9.54 -16.04
C PHE A 167 2.44 8.22 -16.79
N PRO A 168 3.40 7.28 -16.70
CA PRO A 168 3.22 5.94 -17.23
C PRO A 168 2.00 5.26 -16.62
N PHE A 169 1.32 4.43 -17.41
CA PHE A 169 0.22 3.62 -16.90
C PHE A 169 0.21 2.23 -17.53
N ARG A 170 -0.46 1.31 -16.84
CA ARG A 170 -0.72 -0.03 -17.36
C ARG A 170 -2.10 -0.51 -16.95
N LYS A 171 -2.58 -1.54 -17.63
CA LYS A 171 -3.80 -2.23 -17.21
C LYS A 171 -3.55 -2.93 -15.87
N SER A 172 -4.43 -2.72 -14.91
CA SER A 172 -4.43 -3.42 -13.62
C SER A 172 -4.44 -4.92 -13.86
N HIS A 173 -3.55 -5.62 -13.17
CA HIS A 173 -3.53 -7.07 -13.22
C HIS A 173 -4.68 -7.59 -12.35
N ARG A 174 -5.78 -8.05 -12.98
CA ARG A 174 -6.77 -8.85 -12.27
C ARG A 174 -6.08 -10.14 -11.82
N LEU A 175 -5.92 -10.33 -10.51
CA LEU A 175 -5.41 -11.59 -9.99
C LEU A 175 -6.36 -12.71 -10.42
N SER A 176 -5.92 -13.56 -11.33
CA SER A 176 -6.22 -14.99 -11.19
C SER A 176 -5.68 -15.41 -9.82
N PHE A 177 -6.30 -16.38 -9.13
CA PHE A 177 -5.84 -17.01 -7.88
C PHE A 177 -4.48 -17.74 -8.01
N SER A 178 -3.54 -17.16 -8.73
CA SER A 178 -2.26 -17.73 -9.08
C SER A 178 -1.24 -17.39 -8.02
N LEU A 179 -0.53 -18.42 -7.59
CA LEU A 179 0.71 -18.43 -6.83
C LEU A 179 1.88 -17.74 -7.59
N PHE A 180 1.63 -16.72 -8.41
CA PHE A 180 2.68 -16.03 -9.16
C PHE A 180 3.47 -15.09 -8.26
N SER A 181 4.78 -15.09 -8.47
CA SER A 181 5.74 -14.29 -7.72
C SER A 181 5.58 -12.80 -8.03
N ASP A 182 5.80 -11.94 -7.03
CA ASP A 182 5.82 -10.48 -7.16
C ASP A 182 6.74 -9.99 -8.31
N LYS A 183 7.75 -10.80 -8.69
CA LYS A 183 8.67 -10.52 -9.81
C LYS A 183 7.96 -10.32 -11.15
N LYS A 184 6.94 -11.11 -11.47
CA LYS A 184 6.20 -10.97 -12.74
C LYS A 184 5.39 -9.68 -12.82
N GLN A 185 5.04 -9.08 -11.67
CA GLN A 185 4.33 -7.79 -11.63
C GLN A 185 5.26 -6.59 -11.81
N ILE A 186 6.59 -6.80 -11.80
CA ILE A 186 7.61 -5.75 -11.83
C ILE A 186 8.35 -5.72 -13.19
N GLU A 187 8.15 -6.73 -14.04
CA GLU A 187 8.76 -6.80 -15.37
C GLU A 187 7.98 -5.93 -16.39
N ASN A 188 8.70 -5.27 -17.31
CA ASN A 188 8.21 -4.45 -18.45
C ASN A 188 7.66 -3.04 -18.16
N PHE A 189 8.35 -2.21 -17.37
CA PHE A 189 7.98 -0.79 -17.20
C PHE A 189 8.51 0.16 -18.28
N ASP A 190 9.52 -0.24 -19.06
CA ASP A 190 10.24 0.68 -19.95
C ASP A 190 9.44 1.11 -21.19
N ASN A 191 8.38 0.37 -21.56
CA ASN A 191 7.56 0.61 -22.76
C ASN A 191 6.07 0.88 -22.44
N LEU A 192 5.78 1.48 -21.28
CA LEU A 192 4.42 1.82 -20.92
C LEU A 192 3.88 3.02 -21.71
N LYS A 193 2.59 2.95 -22.07
CA LYS A 193 1.82 4.12 -22.52
C LYS A 193 1.82 5.18 -21.41
N LYS A 194 1.67 6.45 -21.81
CA LYS A 194 1.85 7.58 -20.90
C LYS A 194 0.71 8.57 -21.03
N ILE A 195 0.33 9.15 -19.89
CA ILE A 195 -0.42 10.40 -19.85
C ILE A 195 0.61 11.52 -19.81
N LYS A 196 0.45 12.54 -20.65
CA LYS A 196 1.31 13.73 -20.61
C LYS A 196 0.48 14.93 -20.23
N VAL A 197 0.96 15.69 -19.26
CA VAL A 197 0.32 16.94 -18.81
C VAL A 197 1.23 18.08 -19.22
N SER A 198 0.72 18.97 -20.08
CA SER A 198 1.38 20.18 -20.53
C SER A 198 0.56 21.41 -20.15
N LYS A 199 1.10 22.59 -20.47
CA LYS A 199 0.44 23.87 -20.17
C LYS A 199 -0.83 24.06 -20.99
N GLU A 200 -0.88 23.53 -22.21
CA GLU A 200 -2.01 23.72 -23.13
C GLU A 200 -2.97 22.52 -23.19
N ASN A 201 -2.50 21.31 -22.88
CA ASN A 201 -3.30 20.09 -23.02
C ASN A 201 -2.91 18.96 -22.06
N ILE A 202 -3.80 17.96 -22.00
CA ILE A 202 -3.48 16.62 -21.53
C ILE A 202 -3.52 15.65 -22.71
N THR A 203 -2.53 14.76 -22.78
CA THR A 203 -2.48 13.69 -23.79
C THR A 203 -2.65 12.34 -23.11
N PHE A 204 -3.52 11.50 -23.64
CA PHE A 204 -3.61 10.08 -23.29
C PHE A 204 -3.00 9.26 -24.43
N ASP A 205 -1.75 8.82 -24.29
CA ASP A 205 -0.98 8.18 -25.34
C ASP A 205 -0.80 9.09 -26.58
N ASP A 206 -1.64 8.95 -27.60
CA ASP A 206 -1.64 9.77 -28.82
C ASP A 206 -2.85 10.75 -28.90
N GLU A 207 -3.83 10.63 -28.01
CA GLU A 207 -5.04 11.47 -28.03
C GLU A 207 -4.82 12.75 -27.21
N ILE A 208 -4.95 13.91 -27.87
CA ILE A 208 -4.70 15.24 -27.28
C ILE A 208 -6.01 15.92 -26.94
N TYR A 209 -6.12 16.44 -25.72
CA TYR A 209 -7.26 17.20 -25.24
C TYR A 209 -6.81 18.54 -24.67
N ASN A 210 -7.13 19.63 -25.36
CA ASN A 210 -6.77 20.99 -24.95
C ASN A 210 -7.61 21.45 -23.75
N TRP A 211 -6.99 22.10 -22.77
CA TRP A 211 -7.69 22.60 -21.58
C TRP A 211 -8.80 23.61 -21.90
N GLU A 212 -8.69 24.33 -23.03
CA GLU A 212 -9.66 25.35 -23.45
C GLU A 212 -10.89 24.76 -24.14
N GLU A 213 -10.77 23.55 -24.69
CA GLU A 213 -11.82 22.92 -25.51
C GLU A 213 -12.60 21.84 -24.76
N TYR A 214 -12.04 21.32 -23.67
CA TYR A 214 -12.59 20.19 -22.92
C TYR A 214 -12.64 20.49 -21.42
N ILE A 215 -13.61 19.85 -20.75
CA ILE A 215 -13.72 19.84 -19.28
C ILE A 215 -13.07 18.54 -18.80
N ILE A 216 -11.99 18.65 -18.04
CA ILE A 216 -11.20 17.49 -17.59
C ILE A 216 -11.27 17.41 -16.07
N GLY A 217 -11.87 16.34 -15.56
CA GLY A 217 -12.12 16.17 -14.13
C GLY A 217 -11.74 14.79 -13.63
N VAL A 218 -11.63 14.66 -12.31
CA VAL A 218 -11.37 13.38 -11.65
C VAL A 218 -12.49 13.10 -10.65
N ALA A 219 -13.15 11.95 -10.79
CA ALA A 219 -14.13 11.46 -9.84
C ALA A 219 -13.93 9.96 -9.61
N ASP A 220 -13.94 9.54 -8.34
CA ASP A 220 -13.79 8.13 -7.92
C ASP A 220 -12.60 7.38 -8.54
N GLY A 221 -11.47 8.08 -8.75
CA GLY A 221 -10.26 7.50 -9.36
C GLY A 221 -10.36 7.30 -10.88
N VAL A 222 -11.35 7.92 -11.52
CA VAL A 222 -11.52 7.97 -12.97
C VAL A 222 -11.32 9.41 -13.44
N ILE A 223 -10.47 9.57 -14.44
CA ILE A 223 -10.27 10.82 -15.17
C ILE A 223 -11.28 10.85 -16.32
N PHE A 224 -12.10 11.89 -16.34
CA PHE A 224 -13.09 12.11 -17.38
C PHE A 224 -12.66 13.27 -18.27
N VAL A 225 -12.83 13.09 -19.57
CA VAL A 225 -12.80 14.18 -20.54
C VAL A 225 -14.21 14.37 -21.05
N LYS A 226 -14.71 15.59 -20.99
CA LYS A 226 -16.02 15.97 -21.47
C LYS A 226 -15.93 17.11 -22.47
N ASP A 227 -16.89 17.17 -23.37
CA ASP A 227 -17.11 18.38 -24.17
C ASP A 227 -17.64 19.53 -23.28
N LEU A 228 -17.70 20.74 -23.85
CA LEU A 228 -18.26 21.92 -23.17
C LEU A 228 -19.76 21.79 -22.86
N ASN A 229 -20.46 20.81 -23.45
CA ASN A 229 -21.86 20.50 -23.17
C ASN A 229 -22.01 19.42 -22.08
N ASN A 230 -20.91 19.05 -21.41
CA ASN A 230 -20.85 18.07 -20.32
C ASN A 230 -21.10 16.60 -20.76
N ASN A 231 -21.00 16.30 -22.06
CA ASN A 231 -21.03 14.92 -22.57
C ASN A 231 -19.67 14.24 -22.36
N ILE A 232 -19.67 13.02 -21.86
CA ILE A 232 -18.44 12.24 -21.62
C ILE A 232 -17.89 11.73 -22.96
N ILE A 233 -16.66 12.12 -23.27
CA ILE A 233 -15.90 11.67 -24.45
C ILE A 233 -14.99 10.51 -24.07
N LEU A 234 -14.30 10.65 -22.93
CA LEU A 234 -13.37 9.66 -22.41
C LEU A 234 -13.60 9.46 -20.91
N ALA A 235 -13.52 8.20 -20.48
CA ALA A 235 -13.46 7.81 -19.08
C ALA A 235 -12.28 6.86 -18.89
N PHE A 236 -11.23 7.34 -18.22
CA PHE A 236 -9.94 6.68 -18.09
C PHE A 236 -9.60 6.42 -16.62
N GLY A 237 -9.05 5.25 -16.27
CA GLY A 237 -8.49 5.00 -14.93
C GLY A 237 -9.10 3.83 -14.14
N ASN A 238 -10.34 3.43 -14.44
CA ASN A 238 -11.05 2.39 -13.66
C ASN A 238 -10.33 1.03 -13.65
N GLU A 239 -9.64 0.69 -14.74
CA GLU A 239 -8.84 -0.54 -14.85
C GLU A 239 -7.34 -0.24 -15.01
N MET A 240 -6.89 0.98 -14.69
CA MET A 240 -5.51 1.38 -14.92
C MET A 240 -4.77 1.63 -13.60
N GLU A 241 -3.55 1.11 -13.53
CA GLU A 241 -2.56 1.50 -12.54
C GLU A 241 -1.73 2.63 -13.14
N ILE A 242 -1.97 3.85 -12.66
CA ILE A 242 -1.27 5.05 -13.11
C ILE A 242 -0.16 5.34 -12.11
N PHE A 243 1.04 5.62 -12.63
CA PHE A 243 2.18 5.97 -11.79
C PHE A 243 1.98 7.37 -11.23
N CYS A 244 2.29 7.55 -9.95
CA CYS A 244 2.20 8.84 -9.26
C CYS A 244 0.82 9.52 -9.45
N GLU A 245 -0.26 8.73 -9.43
CA GLU A 245 -1.62 9.15 -9.76
C GLU A 245 -2.09 10.39 -8.98
N ASN A 246 -1.75 10.48 -7.70
CA ASN A 246 -2.05 11.64 -6.86
C ASN A 246 -1.48 12.96 -7.41
N LEU A 247 -0.26 12.96 -7.95
CA LEU A 247 0.35 14.16 -8.56
C LEU A 247 -0.36 14.52 -9.88
N LEU A 248 -0.70 13.52 -10.70
CA LEU A 248 -1.51 13.73 -11.91
C LEU A 248 -2.86 14.36 -11.57
N VAL A 249 -3.58 13.80 -10.60
CA VAL A 249 -4.88 14.31 -10.16
C VAL A 249 -4.76 15.74 -9.64
N PHE A 250 -3.69 16.05 -8.90
CA PHE A 250 -3.44 17.40 -8.41
C PHE A 250 -3.18 18.38 -9.57
N LEU A 251 -2.32 18.02 -10.54
CA LEU A 251 -2.05 18.85 -11.72
C LEU A 251 -3.30 19.09 -12.56
N ILE A 252 -4.16 18.08 -12.76
CA ILE A 252 -5.43 18.24 -13.48
C ILE A 252 -6.31 19.28 -12.77
N LYS A 253 -6.40 19.23 -11.44
CA LYS A 253 -7.21 20.19 -10.67
C LYS A 253 -6.70 21.62 -10.76
N GLU A 254 -5.37 21.80 -10.78
CA GLU A 254 -4.75 23.13 -10.83
C GLU A 254 -4.72 23.73 -12.24
N LEU A 255 -4.54 22.90 -13.27
CA LEU A 255 -4.43 23.36 -14.66
C LEU A 255 -5.76 23.43 -15.40
N ASN A 256 -6.77 22.65 -14.98
CA ASN A 256 -8.09 22.75 -15.58
C ASN A 256 -8.73 24.10 -15.23
N LYS A 257 -9.05 24.88 -16.26
CA LYS A 257 -9.64 26.22 -16.13
C LYS A 257 -11.17 26.23 -16.19
N ASN A 258 -11.79 25.09 -16.48
CA ASN A 258 -13.24 24.91 -16.73
C ASN A 258 -13.95 24.13 -15.61
#